data_AF-A0A1F6TH67-F1
#
_entry.id   AF-A0A1F6TH67-F1
#
_cell.length_a   1.000
_cell.length_b   1.000
_cell.length_c   1.000
_cell.angle_alpha   90.00
_cell.angle_beta   90.00
_cell.angle_gamma   90.00
#
_symmetry.space_group_name_H-M   'P 1'
#
loop_
_entity.id
_entity.type
_entity.pdbx_description
1 polymer ?
#
loop_
_entity_poly.entity_id
_entity_poly.type
_entity_poly.pdbx_seq_one_letter_code
_entity_poly.pdbx_strand_id
1 'polypeptide(L)'
;MAQVPGSVLILYPFNPNWGKKYSSEAFRQRLQADFGAHGVDIARVHIVPAQPARADIHEIVKLADVYLDSHPFPGVCSLYDPLSLACPVVAWRGTTMRSLHSTAMLRQLDAEDLAAADEPDYIAKAVRLALDLPARAAVRERLRARMANGNPFEDSRRFSGKVGAALREMFEAYRDNRETWVQKPVSELMTEAQRSADAARGNMFFENLTDIELARALIKPYFQWLDDLPAEPRMVDVGACHGHLAVFFLQMGWRAELFEPDPSPLVGLQTFAAGYAGKARIHPFAVSDRAADAVEFHQSRVTGLSGLGASPHGGDERLIRVRCVRLGDFLVEQGVKHVEFLKIGAECWDFTVLESHDFDKLPPRIVMVKYGAGQNSRLLAEVRQGVARMAGRGYDAVVFEYDDDGDFKQGRWEYRLINMYIDRPFAPSHDRSFGNIVFYRRDDRAFLATLIAMLESFRDTRQGLSC
;
A
#
# COMPACT_ATOMS: atom_id res chain seq x y z
N MET A 1 6.22 -25.36 36.07
CA MET A 1 5.97 -26.82 36.27
C MET A 1 6.87 -27.47 37.30
N ALA A 2 8.19 -27.23 37.30
CA ALA A 2 9.09 -27.75 38.34
C ALA A 2 8.66 -27.38 39.77
N GLN A 3 8.18 -26.14 39.95
CA GLN A 3 7.69 -25.62 41.25
C GLN A 3 6.26 -26.07 41.64
N VAL A 4 5.54 -26.78 40.75
CA VAL A 4 4.16 -27.21 40.99
C VAL A 4 4.09 -28.72 40.72
N PRO A 5 4.43 -29.56 41.72
CA PRO A 5 4.35 -31.01 41.58
C PRO A 5 2.94 -31.46 41.15
N GLY A 6 2.87 -32.47 40.28
CA GLY A 6 1.60 -33.00 39.76
C GLY A 6 0.90 -32.16 38.69
N SER A 7 1.35 -30.92 38.40
CA SER A 7 0.78 -30.14 37.28
C SER A 7 1.11 -30.78 35.92
N VAL A 8 0.18 -30.67 34.97
CA VAL A 8 0.35 -31.07 33.57
C VAL A 8 0.29 -29.83 32.66
N LEU A 9 0.93 -29.90 31.50
CA LEU A 9 0.87 -28.87 30.45
C LEU A 9 0.20 -29.44 29.21
N ILE A 10 -0.85 -28.76 28.75
CA ILE A 10 -1.54 -29.10 27.51
C ILE A 10 -1.11 -28.11 26.43
N LEU A 11 -0.64 -28.61 25.29
CA LEU A 11 -0.19 -27.80 24.16
C LEU A 11 -1.00 -28.13 22.91
N TYR A 12 -1.39 -27.09 22.16
CA TYR A 12 -2.08 -27.21 20.88
C TYR A 12 -1.31 -26.48 19.75
N PRO A 13 -0.13 -26.98 19.32
CA PRO A 13 0.78 -26.24 18.46
C PRO A 13 0.51 -26.38 16.94
N PHE A 14 -0.32 -27.35 16.53
CA PHE A 14 -0.45 -27.75 15.11
C PHE A 14 -1.77 -27.29 14.48
N ASN A 15 -2.03 -25.98 14.51
CA ASN A 15 -3.24 -25.41 13.92
C ASN A 15 -3.20 -25.50 12.38
N PRO A 16 -4.13 -26.20 11.71
CA PRO A 16 -4.09 -26.42 10.27
C PRO A 16 -4.17 -25.12 9.43
N ASN A 17 -4.57 -23.99 10.03
CA ASN A 17 -4.58 -22.70 9.36
C ASN A 17 -3.19 -22.05 9.23
N TRP A 18 -2.19 -22.49 10.00
CA TRP A 18 -0.83 -21.93 9.92
C TRP A 18 0.11 -22.74 9.02
N GLY A 19 -0.19 -24.02 8.82
CA GLY A 19 0.64 -24.91 8.03
C GLY A 19 -0.02 -26.25 7.76
N LYS A 20 0.31 -26.84 6.61
CA LYS A 20 -0.21 -28.16 6.19
C LYS A 20 0.64 -29.32 6.69
N LYS A 21 1.89 -29.06 7.10
CA LYS A 21 2.86 -30.06 7.55
C LYS A 21 3.63 -29.50 8.73
N TYR A 22 3.72 -30.28 9.79
CA TYR A 22 4.47 -29.96 11.00
C TYR A 22 5.46 -31.08 11.30
N SER A 23 6.67 -30.71 11.71
CA SER A 23 7.66 -31.65 12.22
C SER A 23 7.36 -32.02 13.67
N SER A 24 6.26 -32.73 13.90
CA SER A 24 5.75 -33.04 15.25
C SER A 24 6.76 -33.81 16.11
N GLU A 25 7.53 -34.72 15.48
CA GLU A 25 8.56 -35.50 16.17
C GLU A 25 9.73 -34.63 16.62
N ALA A 26 10.26 -33.79 15.72
CA ALA A 26 11.33 -32.85 16.07
C ALA A 26 10.89 -31.85 17.16
N PHE A 27 9.64 -31.39 17.11
CA PHE A 27 9.05 -30.55 18.15
C PHE A 27 9.00 -31.27 19.51
N ARG A 28 8.57 -32.54 19.52
CA ARG A 28 8.52 -33.36 20.75
C ARG A 28 9.91 -33.62 21.32
N GLN A 29 10.89 -33.93 20.50
CA GLN A 29 12.28 -34.14 20.93
C GLN A 29 12.86 -32.89 21.57
N ARG A 30 12.58 -31.71 20.99
CA ARG A 30 13.00 -30.43 21.58
C ARG A 30 12.37 -30.21 22.95
N LEU A 31 11.05 -30.41 23.06
CA LEU A 31 10.37 -30.30 24.35
C LEU A 31 10.92 -31.28 25.39
N GLN A 32 11.22 -32.53 25.00
CA GLN A 32 11.79 -33.51 25.91
C GLN A 32 13.16 -33.07 26.45
N ALA A 33 14.02 -32.53 25.57
CA ALA A 33 15.33 -32.01 25.97
C ALA A 33 15.20 -30.81 26.91
N ASP A 34 14.37 -29.82 26.53
CA ASP A 34 14.18 -28.59 27.31
C ASP A 34 13.57 -28.90 28.69
N PHE A 35 12.54 -29.74 28.76
CA PHE A 35 11.90 -30.12 30.02
C PHE A 35 12.82 -30.98 30.90
N GLY A 36 13.57 -31.91 30.29
CA GLY A 36 14.55 -32.73 30.99
C GLY A 36 15.66 -31.90 31.65
N ALA A 37 16.13 -30.85 30.97
CA ALA A 37 17.12 -29.91 31.53
C ALA A 37 16.62 -29.18 32.79
N HIS A 38 15.30 -29.06 32.95
CA HIS A 38 14.66 -28.45 34.13
C HIS A 38 14.08 -29.47 35.12
N GLY A 39 14.41 -30.77 34.98
CA GLY A 39 13.94 -31.82 35.87
C GLY A 39 12.43 -32.08 35.81
N VAL A 40 11.78 -31.76 34.68
CA VAL A 40 10.35 -32.01 34.47
C VAL A 40 10.19 -33.19 33.52
N ASP A 41 9.45 -34.22 33.98
CA ASP A 41 9.12 -35.39 33.14
C ASP A 41 8.23 -34.97 31.96
N ILE A 42 8.64 -35.34 30.75
CA ILE A 42 7.89 -35.11 29.50
C ILE A 42 6.52 -35.80 29.51
N ALA A 43 6.32 -36.84 30.32
CA ALA A 43 5.01 -37.48 30.51
C ALA A 43 3.94 -36.52 31.06
N ARG A 44 4.34 -35.38 31.65
CA ARG A 44 3.45 -34.31 32.12
C ARG A 44 3.05 -33.32 31.02
N VAL A 45 3.51 -33.50 29.79
CA VAL A 45 3.19 -32.64 28.65
C VAL A 45 2.31 -33.40 27.66
N HIS A 46 1.11 -32.89 27.42
CA HIS A 46 0.14 -33.45 26.48
C HIS A 46 0.03 -32.56 25.25
N ILE A 47 0.55 -33.04 24.12
CA ILE A 47 0.41 -32.37 22.82
C ILE A 47 -0.88 -32.87 22.17
N VAL A 48 -1.85 -31.99 22.04
CA VAL A 48 -3.16 -32.27 21.45
C VAL A 48 -3.07 -32.15 19.92
N PRO A 49 -3.61 -33.13 19.16
CA PRO A 49 -3.69 -33.01 17.71
C PRO A 49 -4.66 -31.91 17.28
N ALA A 50 -4.57 -31.45 16.03
CA ALA A 50 -5.53 -30.53 15.43
C ALA A 50 -6.98 -30.98 15.68
N GLN A 51 -7.81 -30.05 16.14
CA GLN A 51 -9.23 -30.31 16.42
C GLN A 51 -10.10 -29.89 15.22
N PRO A 52 -11.17 -30.62 14.91
CA PRO A 52 -11.99 -30.36 13.72
C PRO A 52 -12.86 -29.09 13.86
N ALA A 53 -13.31 -28.76 15.07
CA ALA A 53 -14.06 -27.54 15.34
C ALA A 53 -13.53 -26.78 16.57
N ARG A 54 -13.89 -25.49 16.63
CA ARG A 54 -13.57 -24.62 17.76
C ARG A 54 -14.23 -25.10 19.08
N ALA A 55 -15.41 -25.71 18.99
CA ALA A 55 -16.10 -26.26 20.16
C ALA A 55 -15.28 -27.39 20.84
N ASP A 56 -14.56 -28.20 20.06
CA ASP A 56 -13.69 -29.25 20.62
C ASP A 56 -12.50 -28.65 21.37
N ILE A 57 -11.96 -27.51 20.89
CA ILE A 57 -10.93 -26.74 21.61
C ILE A 57 -11.49 -26.21 22.93
N HIS A 58 -12.75 -25.74 22.95
CA HIS A 58 -13.40 -25.28 24.19
C HIS A 58 -13.52 -26.40 25.23
N GLU A 59 -13.84 -27.63 24.83
CA GLU A 59 -13.86 -28.76 25.77
C GLU A 59 -12.49 -29.03 26.40
N ILE A 60 -11.40 -28.86 25.63
CA ILE A 60 -10.03 -28.99 26.15
C ILE A 60 -9.73 -27.84 27.12
N VAL A 61 -10.08 -26.61 26.77
CA VAL A 61 -9.84 -25.42 27.61
C VAL A 61 -10.64 -25.51 28.92
N LYS A 62 -11.82 -26.14 28.94
CA LYS A 62 -12.56 -26.39 30.19
C LYS A 62 -11.82 -27.28 31.20
N LEU A 63 -10.85 -28.07 30.75
CA LEU A 63 -9.97 -28.86 31.62
C LEU A 63 -8.81 -28.03 32.20
N ALA A 64 -8.54 -26.85 31.66
CA ALA A 64 -7.41 -26.02 32.08
C ALA A 64 -7.73 -25.24 33.37
N ASP A 65 -6.83 -25.33 34.34
CA ASP A 65 -6.87 -24.49 35.53
C ASP A 65 -6.33 -23.07 35.26
N VAL A 66 -5.27 -22.98 34.45
CA VAL A 66 -4.58 -21.73 34.11
C VAL A 66 -4.11 -21.83 32.66
N TYR A 67 -4.36 -20.78 31.89
CA TYR A 67 -3.83 -20.62 30.54
C TYR A 67 -2.55 -19.77 30.59
N LEU A 68 -1.45 -20.28 30.05
CA LEU A 68 -0.16 -19.60 29.99
C LEU A 68 0.03 -19.04 28.58
N ASP A 69 0.01 -17.71 28.44
CA ASP A 69 0.17 -17.06 27.15
C ASP A 69 1.65 -16.86 26.78
N SER A 70 1.96 -16.86 25.48
CA SER A 70 3.34 -16.82 24.96
C SER A 70 3.91 -15.41 24.86
N HIS A 71 5.23 -15.29 24.99
CA HIS A 71 6.00 -14.06 24.79
C HIS A 71 7.20 -14.36 23.86
N PRO A 72 7.63 -13.45 22.95
CA PRO A 72 7.15 -12.07 22.71
C PRO A 72 5.93 -11.98 21.78
N PHE A 73 5.44 -13.12 21.31
CA PHE A 73 4.30 -13.19 20.39
C PHE A 73 3.10 -13.85 21.09
N PRO A 74 2.24 -13.05 21.75
CA PRO A 74 1.07 -13.58 22.44
C PRO A 74 -0.05 -14.00 21.49
N GLY A 75 -0.93 -14.87 21.98
CA GLY A 75 -2.19 -15.18 21.32
C GLY A 75 -3.09 -13.95 21.19
N VAL A 76 -3.85 -13.85 20.09
CA VAL A 76 -4.99 -12.91 19.99
C VAL A 76 -6.25 -13.72 19.89
N CYS A 77 -6.39 -14.47 18.80
CA CYS A 77 -7.54 -15.34 18.59
C CYS A 77 -7.57 -16.48 19.61
N SER A 78 -6.41 -17.07 19.93
CA SER A 78 -6.31 -18.16 20.92
C SER A 78 -6.52 -17.69 22.36
N LEU A 79 -6.35 -16.40 22.66
CA LEU A 79 -6.56 -15.87 24.01
C LEU A 79 -8.04 -15.62 24.31
N TYR A 80 -8.85 -15.39 23.29
CA TYR A 80 -10.27 -15.19 23.46
C TYR A 80 -10.95 -16.44 24.03
N ASP A 81 -10.61 -17.64 23.55
CA ASP A 81 -11.23 -18.90 24.00
C ASP A 81 -11.12 -19.13 25.52
N PRO A 82 -9.94 -19.11 26.16
CA PRO A 82 -9.82 -19.23 27.62
C PRO A 82 -10.54 -18.10 28.37
N LEU A 83 -10.47 -16.85 27.89
CA LEU A 83 -11.19 -15.75 28.53
C LEU A 83 -12.71 -15.94 28.46
N SER A 84 -13.24 -16.42 27.32
CA SER A 84 -14.66 -16.69 27.13
C SER A 84 -15.21 -17.80 28.03
N LEU A 85 -14.34 -18.72 28.45
CA LEU A 85 -14.65 -19.80 29.37
C LEU A 85 -14.26 -19.47 30.83
N ALA A 86 -13.88 -18.21 31.09
CA ALA A 86 -13.39 -17.74 32.38
C ALA A 86 -12.24 -18.59 32.94
N CYS A 87 -11.37 -19.10 32.06
CA CYS A 87 -10.09 -19.68 32.44
C CYS A 87 -9.11 -18.55 32.79
N PRO A 88 -8.52 -18.54 34.00
CA PRO A 88 -7.47 -17.58 34.36
C PRO A 88 -6.33 -17.64 33.36
N VAL A 89 -5.87 -16.48 32.92
CA VAL A 89 -4.74 -16.31 31.99
C VAL A 89 -3.56 -15.73 32.75
N VAL A 90 -2.33 -16.14 32.44
CA VAL A 90 -1.12 -15.39 32.77
C VAL A 90 -0.49 -14.91 31.48
N ALA A 91 -0.36 -13.59 31.35
CA ALA A 91 0.25 -12.95 30.18
C ALA A 91 1.55 -12.25 30.56
N TRP A 92 2.34 -11.81 29.59
CA TRP A 92 3.52 -10.97 29.80
C TRP A 92 3.35 -9.64 29.07
N ARG A 93 3.38 -8.52 29.82
CA ARG A 93 3.40 -7.15 29.28
C ARG A 93 4.76 -6.83 28.64
N GLY A 94 4.88 -6.99 27.32
CA GLY A 94 6.08 -6.57 26.59
C GLY A 94 6.08 -5.06 26.24
N THR A 95 6.97 -4.67 25.34
CA THR A 95 7.20 -3.25 24.95
C THR A 95 6.84 -2.94 23.50
N THR A 96 6.43 -3.94 22.72
CA THR A 96 6.02 -3.79 21.32
C THR A 96 4.51 -3.90 21.20
N MET A 97 3.90 -3.27 20.19
CA MET A 97 2.46 -3.42 19.92
C MET A 97 2.04 -4.90 19.94
N ARG A 98 2.83 -5.76 19.29
CA ARG A 98 2.57 -7.21 19.21
C ARG A 98 2.56 -7.88 20.59
N SER A 99 3.53 -7.56 21.45
CA SER A 99 3.64 -8.15 22.79
C SER A 99 2.67 -7.55 23.82
N LEU A 100 1.94 -6.49 23.46
CA LEU A 100 0.96 -5.84 24.32
C LEU A 100 -0.48 -6.34 24.12
N HIS A 101 -0.76 -7.19 23.13
CA HIS A 101 -2.13 -7.61 22.80
C HIS A 101 -2.86 -8.27 23.99
N SER A 102 -2.23 -9.22 24.69
CA SER A 102 -2.85 -9.90 25.82
C SER A 102 -3.11 -8.98 26.99
N THR A 103 -2.17 -8.08 27.29
CA THR A 103 -2.36 -7.02 28.28
C THR A 103 -3.54 -6.11 27.91
N ALA A 104 -3.68 -5.74 26.63
CA ALA A 104 -4.79 -4.93 26.15
C ALA A 104 -6.15 -5.66 26.26
N MET A 105 -6.19 -6.98 26.03
CA MET A 105 -7.39 -7.78 26.23
C MET A 105 -7.76 -7.91 27.71
N LEU A 106 -6.78 -8.16 28.59
CA LEU A 106 -6.98 -8.23 30.03
C LEU A 106 -7.45 -6.89 30.63
N ARG A 107 -6.98 -5.76 30.09
CA ARG A 107 -7.48 -4.41 30.42
C ARG A 107 -8.97 -4.25 30.17
N GLN A 108 -9.51 -4.79 29.06
CA GLN A 108 -10.95 -4.72 28.78
C GLN A 108 -11.80 -5.50 29.79
N LEU A 109 -11.17 -6.41 30.56
CA LEU A 109 -11.82 -7.23 31.58
C LEU A 109 -11.46 -6.79 33.02
N ASP A 110 -10.80 -5.64 33.19
CA ASP A 110 -10.29 -5.17 34.48
C ASP A 110 -9.41 -6.23 35.20
N ALA A 111 -8.58 -6.93 34.42
CA ALA A 111 -7.74 -8.05 34.86
C ALA A 111 -6.25 -7.87 34.50
N GLU A 112 -5.76 -6.63 34.41
CA GLU A 112 -4.35 -6.32 34.08
C GLU A 112 -3.35 -6.87 35.10
N ASP A 113 -3.79 -7.17 36.32
CA ASP A 113 -2.99 -7.81 37.39
C ASP A 113 -2.50 -9.22 37.01
N LEU A 114 -3.12 -9.84 35.99
CA LEU A 114 -2.73 -11.11 35.40
C LEU A 114 -1.62 -10.98 34.34
N ALA A 115 -1.29 -9.76 33.91
CA ALA A 115 -0.15 -9.50 33.03
C ALA A 115 1.10 -9.26 33.87
N ALA A 116 2.10 -10.13 33.70
CA ALA A 116 3.38 -10.03 34.35
C ALA A 116 4.27 -8.93 33.76
N ALA A 117 5.09 -8.31 34.60
CA ALA A 117 6.07 -7.31 34.18
C ALA A 117 7.34 -7.92 33.57
N ASP A 118 7.74 -9.10 34.06
CA ASP A 118 8.96 -9.82 33.69
C ASP A 118 8.79 -11.33 33.92
N GLU A 119 9.86 -12.09 33.65
CA GLU A 119 9.86 -13.55 33.81
C GLU A 119 9.62 -14.01 35.27
N PRO A 120 10.32 -13.48 36.30
CA PRO A 120 10.03 -13.83 37.68
C PRO A 120 8.57 -13.61 38.08
N ASP A 121 7.97 -12.48 37.72
CA ASP A 121 6.56 -12.20 37.99
C ASP A 121 5.63 -13.15 37.23
N TYR A 122 5.94 -13.49 35.97
CA TYR A 122 5.18 -14.46 35.18
C TYR A 122 5.14 -15.83 35.87
N ILE A 123 6.30 -16.31 36.31
CA ILE A 123 6.42 -17.58 37.03
C ILE A 123 5.65 -17.51 38.36
N ALA A 124 5.81 -16.43 39.13
CA ALA A 124 5.14 -16.26 40.41
C ALA A 124 3.61 -16.24 40.28
N LYS A 125 3.06 -15.53 39.29
CA LYS A 125 1.62 -15.53 38.99
C LYS A 125 1.11 -16.91 38.58
N ALA A 126 1.83 -17.60 37.70
CA ALA A 126 1.46 -18.94 37.25
C ALA A 126 1.45 -19.95 38.42
N VAL A 127 2.48 -19.93 39.27
CA VAL A 127 2.57 -20.80 40.45
C VAL A 127 1.45 -20.48 41.45
N ARG A 128 1.21 -19.19 41.73
CA ARG A 128 0.11 -18.78 42.62
C ARG A 128 -1.24 -19.29 42.12
N LEU A 129 -1.58 -19.05 40.86
CA LEU A 129 -2.86 -19.51 40.31
C LEU A 129 -2.97 -21.04 40.26
N ALA A 130 -1.86 -21.76 40.12
CA ALA A 130 -1.86 -23.22 40.14
C ALA A 130 -2.10 -23.79 41.55
N LEU A 131 -1.53 -23.20 42.60
CA LEU A 131 -1.53 -23.73 43.97
C LEU A 131 -2.61 -23.13 44.88
N ASP A 132 -2.98 -21.86 44.70
CA ASP A 132 -3.94 -21.13 45.52
C ASP A 132 -5.35 -21.26 44.92
N LEU A 133 -6.09 -22.31 45.34
CA LEU A 133 -7.45 -22.59 44.84
C LEU A 133 -8.42 -21.42 45.09
N PRO A 134 -8.45 -20.78 46.29
CA PRO A 134 -9.27 -19.59 46.51
C PRO A 134 -8.94 -18.43 45.57
N ALA A 135 -7.66 -18.10 45.38
CA ALA A 135 -7.27 -17.03 44.46
C ALA A 135 -7.65 -17.35 43.01
N ARG A 136 -7.46 -18.60 42.58
CA ARG A 136 -7.88 -19.07 41.25
C ARG A 136 -9.39 -18.91 41.07
N ALA A 137 -10.19 -19.36 42.04
CA ALA A 137 -11.65 -19.23 42.01
C ALA A 137 -12.10 -17.77 41.93
N ALA A 138 -11.48 -16.87 42.71
CA ALA A 138 -11.78 -15.44 42.68
C ALA A 138 -11.52 -14.82 41.29
N VAL A 139 -10.41 -15.18 40.62
CA VAL A 139 -10.14 -14.73 39.25
C VAL A 139 -11.18 -15.26 38.26
N ARG A 140 -11.57 -16.54 38.38
CA ARG A 140 -12.62 -17.13 37.52
C ARG A 140 -13.96 -16.40 37.66
N GLU A 141 -14.40 -16.13 38.89
CA GLU A 141 -15.64 -15.39 39.11
C GLU A 141 -15.55 -13.96 38.56
N ARG A 142 -14.41 -13.28 38.75
CA ARG A 142 -14.18 -11.94 38.18
C ARG A 142 -14.29 -11.94 36.65
N LEU A 143 -13.61 -12.87 35.98
CA LEU A 143 -13.66 -12.99 34.52
C LEU A 143 -15.08 -13.34 34.04
N ARG A 144 -15.75 -14.30 34.69
CA ARG A 144 -17.12 -14.69 34.35
C ARG A 144 -18.10 -13.52 34.50
N ALA A 145 -18.03 -12.79 35.61
CA ALA A 145 -18.88 -11.63 35.84
C ALA A 145 -18.68 -10.53 34.78
N ARG A 146 -17.42 -10.27 34.39
CA ARG A 146 -17.11 -9.29 33.34
C ARG A 146 -17.61 -9.71 31.97
N MET A 147 -17.40 -10.97 31.59
CA MET A 147 -17.89 -11.51 30.33
C MET A 147 -19.44 -11.53 30.26
N ALA A 148 -20.11 -11.82 31.38
CA ALA A 148 -21.57 -11.80 31.48
C ALA A 148 -22.15 -10.38 31.44
N ASN A 149 -21.41 -9.37 31.91
CA ASN A 149 -21.82 -7.96 31.92
C ASN A 149 -21.55 -7.24 30.58
N GLY A 150 -21.67 -7.96 29.46
CA GLY A 150 -21.36 -7.47 28.13
C GLY A 150 -19.93 -7.80 27.72
N ASN A 151 -19.78 -8.91 26.99
CA ASN A 151 -18.51 -9.35 26.42
C ASN A 151 -17.92 -8.25 25.51
N PRO A 152 -16.81 -7.60 25.92
CA PRO A 152 -16.26 -6.46 25.19
C PRO A 152 -15.67 -6.85 23.82
N PHE A 153 -15.43 -8.15 23.59
CA PHE A 153 -14.82 -8.65 22.36
C PHE A 153 -15.84 -9.02 21.27
N GLU A 154 -17.13 -9.16 21.63
CA GLU A 154 -18.20 -9.55 20.69
C GLU A 154 -19.18 -8.40 20.38
N ASP A 155 -18.99 -7.22 20.99
CA ASP A 155 -19.79 -6.03 20.70
C ASP A 155 -19.30 -5.32 19.42
N SER A 156 -19.64 -5.93 18.28
CA SER A 156 -19.28 -5.43 16.96
C SER A 156 -19.87 -4.04 16.67
N ARG A 157 -21.05 -3.73 17.22
CA ARG A 157 -21.69 -2.42 17.06
C ARG A 157 -20.87 -1.34 17.75
N ARG A 158 -20.53 -1.51 19.03
CA ARG A 158 -19.70 -0.54 19.76
C ARG A 158 -18.31 -0.41 19.15
N PHE A 159 -17.70 -1.52 18.73
CA PHE A 159 -16.40 -1.49 18.05
C PHE A 159 -16.49 -0.71 16.73
N SER A 160 -17.50 -0.97 15.90
CA SER A 160 -17.69 -0.26 14.63
C SER A 160 -17.93 1.24 14.83
N GLY A 161 -18.61 1.64 15.91
CA GLY A 161 -18.77 3.04 16.29
C GLY A 161 -17.43 3.71 16.61
N LYS A 162 -16.55 3.04 17.36
CA LYS A 162 -15.20 3.55 17.66
C LYS A 162 -14.34 3.67 16.40
N VAL A 163 -14.35 2.65 15.55
CA VAL A 163 -13.61 2.66 14.28
C VAL A 163 -14.14 3.77 13.36
N GLY A 164 -15.46 3.90 13.23
CA GLY A 164 -16.08 4.94 12.41
C GLY A 164 -15.76 6.35 12.89
N ALA A 165 -15.71 6.58 14.21
CA ALA A 165 -15.29 7.86 14.78
C ALA A 165 -13.81 8.16 14.47
N ALA A 166 -12.92 7.19 14.68
CA ALA A 166 -11.49 7.36 14.39
C ALA A 166 -11.23 7.61 12.90
N LEU A 167 -11.89 6.88 11.99
CA LEU A 167 -11.76 7.11 10.55
C LEU A 167 -12.29 8.50 10.14
N ARG A 168 -13.37 8.97 10.77
CA ARG A 168 -13.90 10.32 10.54
C ARG A 168 -12.92 11.38 11.01
N GLU A 169 -12.37 11.25 12.22
CA GLU A 169 -11.37 12.16 12.77
C GLU A 169 -10.11 12.23 11.89
N MET A 170 -9.61 11.07 11.41
CA MET A 170 -8.49 11.02 10.48
C MET A 170 -8.81 11.75 9.16
N PHE A 171 -10.01 11.58 8.62
CA PHE A 171 -10.43 12.23 7.39
C PHE A 171 -10.61 13.74 7.55
N GLU A 172 -11.23 14.18 8.65
CA GLU A 172 -11.41 15.59 8.99
C GLU A 172 -10.06 16.28 9.18
N ALA A 173 -9.14 15.66 9.92
CA ALA A 173 -7.77 16.18 10.07
C ALA A 173 -7.02 16.28 8.72
N TYR A 174 -7.16 15.27 7.85
CA TYR A 174 -6.57 15.31 6.50
C TYR A 174 -7.15 16.44 5.64
N ARG A 175 -8.48 16.58 5.63
CA ARG A 175 -9.17 17.66 4.90
C ARG A 175 -8.75 19.02 5.41
N ASP A 176 -8.82 19.25 6.72
CA ASP A 176 -8.58 20.55 7.33
C ASP A 176 -7.10 20.99 7.15
N ASN A 177 -6.16 20.05 7.21
CA ASN A 177 -4.76 20.30 6.87
C ASN A 177 -4.60 20.72 5.40
N ARG A 178 -5.26 20.00 4.47
CA ARG A 178 -5.23 20.35 3.05
C ARG A 178 -5.85 21.73 2.79
N GLU A 179 -7.00 22.03 3.39
CA GLU A 179 -7.67 23.34 3.26
C GLU A 179 -6.78 24.47 3.77
N THR A 180 -6.07 24.24 4.87
CA THR A 180 -5.06 25.19 5.40
C THR A 180 -3.99 25.49 4.35
N TRP A 181 -3.47 24.48 3.66
CA TRP A 181 -2.50 24.65 2.59
C TRP A 181 -3.08 25.41 1.39
N VAL A 182 -4.28 25.08 0.92
CA VAL A 182 -4.89 25.74 -0.26
C VAL A 182 -5.01 27.27 -0.10
N GLN A 183 -5.18 27.76 1.13
CA GLN A 183 -5.29 29.20 1.43
C GLN A 183 -3.93 29.93 1.45
N LYS A 184 -2.80 29.21 1.45
CA LYS A 184 -1.48 29.83 1.48
C LYS A 184 -1.11 30.46 0.13
N PRO A 185 -0.24 31.49 0.12
CA PRO A 185 0.36 32.01 -1.11
C PRO A 185 1.15 30.91 -1.85
N VAL A 186 1.20 30.99 -3.18
CA VAL A 186 1.94 30.02 -4.01
C VAL A 186 3.41 29.94 -3.59
N SER A 187 4.05 31.05 -3.25
CA SER A 187 5.46 31.07 -2.80
C SER A 187 5.70 30.26 -1.52
N GLU A 188 4.75 30.28 -0.57
CA GLU A 188 4.81 29.48 0.65
C GLU A 188 4.60 28.00 0.33
N LEU A 189 3.62 27.67 -0.51
CA LEU A 189 3.36 26.32 -0.98
C LEU A 189 4.56 25.71 -1.70
N MET A 190 5.21 26.45 -2.59
CA MET A 190 6.40 25.99 -3.32
C MET A 190 7.56 25.71 -2.36
N THR A 191 7.77 26.60 -1.39
CA THR A 191 8.80 26.43 -0.36
C THR A 191 8.54 25.18 0.47
N GLU A 192 7.30 24.97 0.90
CA GLU A 192 6.91 23.81 1.69
C GLU A 192 6.98 22.51 0.91
N ALA A 193 6.50 22.50 -0.33
CA ALA A 193 6.54 21.34 -1.19
C ALA A 193 7.99 20.91 -1.40
N GLN A 194 8.90 21.85 -1.62
CA GLN A 194 10.33 21.56 -1.77
C GLN A 194 10.94 21.04 -0.47
N ARG A 195 10.62 21.63 0.68
CA ARG A 195 11.06 21.13 2.00
C ARG A 195 10.59 19.70 2.25
N SER A 196 9.33 19.42 1.93
CA SER A 196 8.73 18.09 2.06
C SER A 196 9.35 17.08 1.10
N ALA A 197 9.68 17.53 -0.12
CA ALA A 197 10.37 16.74 -1.13
C ALA A 197 11.75 16.26 -0.66
N ASP A 198 12.52 17.17 -0.08
CA ASP A 198 13.86 16.86 0.40
C ASP A 198 13.80 15.91 1.62
N ALA A 199 12.79 16.04 2.48
CA ALA A 199 12.54 15.13 3.60
C ALA A 199 12.01 13.74 3.18
N ALA A 200 11.46 13.61 1.98
CA ALA A 200 10.95 12.35 1.44
C ALA A 200 12.05 11.43 0.89
N ARG A 201 13.26 11.95 0.64
CA ARG A 201 14.37 11.14 0.12
C ARG A 201 14.80 10.06 1.10
N GLY A 202 14.98 8.83 0.61
CA GLY A 202 15.38 7.69 1.44
C GLY A 202 14.30 7.17 2.38
N ASN A 203 13.06 7.65 2.24
CA ASN A 203 11.93 7.17 3.01
C ASN A 203 11.33 5.92 2.34
N MET A 204 11.28 4.81 3.09
CA MET A 204 10.80 3.52 2.60
C MET A 204 9.35 3.54 2.08
N PHE A 205 8.53 4.50 2.50
CA PHE A 205 7.16 4.63 2.00
C PHE A 205 7.07 5.16 0.56
N PHE A 206 8.16 5.71 0.02
CA PHE A 206 8.27 6.12 -1.39
C PHE A 206 9.09 5.12 -2.23
N GLU A 207 9.44 3.96 -1.67
CA GLU A 207 9.88 2.83 -2.48
C GLU A 207 8.70 2.31 -3.30
N ASN A 208 8.94 1.96 -4.57
CA ASN A 208 7.94 1.50 -5.52
C ASN A 208 6.83 2.52 -5.84
N LEU A 209 7.12 3.82 -5.74
CA LEU A 209 6.22 4.90 -6.15
C LEU A 209 6.11 4.98 -7.70
N THR A 210 5.47 3.98 -8.31
CA THR A 210 5.23 3.91 -9.77
C THR A 210 4.32 5.04 -10.28
N ASP A 211 4.13 5.14 -11.59
CA ASP A 211 3.12 6.02 -12.19
C ASP A 211 1.69 5.70 -11.74
N ILE A 212 1.36 4.41 -11.55
CA ILE A 212 0.08 3.97 -11.00
C ILE A 212 -0.07 4.46 -9.56
N GLU A 213 1.01 4.41 -8.77
CA GLU A 213 1.01 4.87 -7.39
C GLU A 213 0.93 6.40 -7.28
N LEU A 214 1.60 7.14 -8.16
CA LEU A 214 1.42 8.60 -8.28
C LEU A 214 -0.01 8.96 -8.67
N ALA A 215 -0.61 8.22 -9.61
CA ALA A 215 -2.00 8.42 -9.97
C ALA A 215 -2.93 8.19 -8.78
N ARG A 216 -2.67 7.16 -7.95
CA ARG A 216 -3.46 6.82 -6.77
C ARG A 216 -3.29 7.79 -5.60
N ALA A 217 -2.06 8.20 -5.30
CA ALA A 217 -1.70 8.94 -4.09
C ALA A 217 -1.67 10.46 -4.28
N LEU A 218 -1.49 10.94 -5.51
CA LEU A 218 -1.39 12.38 -5.83
C LEU A 218 -2.50 12.85 -6.78
N ILE A 219 -2.58 12.25 -7.97
CA ILE A 219 -3.43 12.79 -9.05
C ILE A 219 -4.92 12.59 -8.74
N LYS A 220 -5.31 11.38 -8.34
CA LYS A 220 -6.70 11.07 -7.97
C LYS A 220 -7.17 11.96 -6.80
N PRO A 221 -6.45 12.06 -5.66
CA PRO A 221 -6.82 12.98 -4.60
C PRO A 221 -6.95 14.43 -5.08
N TYR A 222 -6.03 14.92 -5.91
CA TYR A 222 -6.11 16.28 -6.46
C TYR A 222 -7.46 16.54 -7.14
N PHE A 223 -7.87 15.65 -8.05
CA PHE A 223 -9.14 15.76 -8.76
C PHE A 223 -10.38 15.54 -7.88
N GLN A 224 -10.30 14.74 -6.81
CA GLN A 224 -11.42 14.51 -5.89
C GLN A 224 -11.82 15.76 -5.10
N TRP A 225 -10.93 16.74 -5.00
CA TRP A 225 -11.17 18.00 -4.29
C TRP A 225 -11.47 19.18 -5.21
N LEU A 226 -11.67 18.95 -6.51
CA LEU A 226 -12.05 19.99 -7.45
C LEU A 226 -13.56 20.01 -7.65
N ASP A 227 -14.17 21.18 -7.44
CA ASP A 227 -15.60 21.40 -7.61
C ASP A 227 -15.96 21.94 -9.01
N ASP A 228 -14.95 22.23 -9.85
CA ASP A 228 -15.08 22.88 -11.15
C ASP A 228 -14.83 21.94 -12.34
N LEU A 229 -14.96 20.62 -12.12
CA LEU A 229 -14.81 19.62 -13.16
C LEU A 229 -16.02 19.58 -14.12
N PRO A 230 -15.81 19.27 -15.41
CA PRO A 230 -16.92 19.03 -16.34
C PRO A 230 -17.82 17.87 -15.87
N ALA A 231 -19.08 17.84 -16.33
CA ALA A 231 -20.03 16.78 -15.94
C ALA A 231 -19.56 15.35 -16.29
N GLU A 232 -18.82 15.20 -17.39
CA GLU A 232 -18.14 13.94 -17.76
C GLU A 232 -16.64 14.23 -17.97
N PRO A 233 -15.83 14.30 -16.90
CA PRO A 233 -14.40 14.54 -17.02
C PRO A 233 -13.74 13.45 -17.86
N ARG A 234 -12.63 13.80 -18.53
CA ARG A 234 -11.97 12.87 -19.46
C ARG A 234 -10.50 12.70 -19.13
N MET A 235 -10.08 11.44 -19.09
CA MET A 235 -8.67 11.07 -19.13
C MET A 235 -8.28 10.55 -20.51
N VAL A 236 -7.02 10.76 -20.86
CA VAL A 236 -6.36 10.16 -22.02
C VAL A 236 -5.15 9.39 -21.51
N ASP A 237 -5.06 8.11 -21.84
CA ASP A 237 -3.97 7.21 -21.43
C ASP A 237 -3.28 6.67 -22.69
N VAL A 238 -2.08 7.17 -22.97
CA VAL A 238 -1.21 6.65 -24.03
C VAL A 238 -0.30 5.59 -23.44
N GLY A 239 -0.33 4.38 -24.02
CA GLY A 239 0.29 3.17 -23.46
C GLY A 239 -0.53 2.61 -22.31
N ALA A 240 -1.83 2.40 -22.56
CA ALA A 240 -2.79 2.01 -21.53
C ALA A 240 -2.56 0.57 -21.01
N CYS A 241 -1.93 -0.29 -21.80
CA CYS A 241 -1.62 -1.68 -21.45
C CYS A 241 -2.86 -2.43 -20.94
N HIS A 242 -2.94 -2.73 -19.64
CA HIS A 242 -4.08 -3.40 -19.02
C HIS A 242 -5.14 -2.46 -18.43
N GLY A 243 -4.97 -1.14 -18.55
CA GLY A 243 -5.91 -0.14 -18.03
C GLY A 243 -5.82 0.11 -16.51
N HIS A 244 -4.77 -0.39 -15.86
CA HIS A 244 -4.63 -0.34 -14.40
C HIS A 244 -4.60 1.09 -13.83
N LEU A 245 -4.06 2.06 -14.56
CA LEU A 245 -4.09 3.47 -14.14
C LEU A 245 -5.49 4.08 -14.36
N ALA A 246 -6.14 3.74 -15.47
CA ALA A 246 -7.45 4.26 -15.82
C ALA A 246 -8.57 3.87 -14.83
N VAL A 247 -8.40 2.75 -14.11
CA VAL A 247 -9.35 2.26 -13.11
C VAL A 247 -9.75 3.34 -12.11
N PHE A 248 -8.79 4.17 -11.67
CA PHE A 248 -9.00 5.15 -10.62
C PHE A 248 -9.99 6.24 -11.03
N PHE A 249 -9.93 6.67 -12.29
CA PHE A 249 -10.76 7.74 -12.83
C PHE A 249 -12.09 7.20 -13.36
N LEU A 250 -12.09 6.00 -13.96
CA LEU A 250 -13.33 5.32 -14.36
C LEU A 250 -14.22 5.02 -13.15
N GLN A 251 -13.65 4.67 -11.99
CA GLN A 251 -14.38 4.54 -10.72
C GLN A 251 -14.92 5.88 -10.19
N MET A 252 -14.29 7.01 -10.52
CA MET A 252 -14.83 8.36 -10.28
C MET A 252 -15.93 8.74 -11.29
N GLY A 253 -16.26 7.84 -12.21
CA GLY A 253 -17.29 8.04 -13.22
C GLY A 253 -16.83 8.75 -14.49
N TRP A 254 -15.51 8.98 -14.66
CA TRP A 254 -14.92 9.66 -15.82
C TRP A 254 -15.03 8.83 -17.10
N ARG A 255 -14.73 9.47 -18.23
CA ARG A 255 -14.47 8.79 -19.51
C ARG A 255 -12.96 8.63 -19.74
N ALA A 256 -12.56 7.57 -20.41
CA ALA A 256 -11.17 7.29 -20.73
C ALA A 256 -10.99 6.96 -22.22
N GLU A 257 -10.04 7.63 -22.87
CA GLU A 257 -9.51 7.26 -24.19
C GLU A 257 -8.19 6.51 -23.97
N LEU A 258 -8.16 5.21 -24.28
CA LEU A 258 -7.08 4.29 -23.96
C LEU A 258 -6.36 3.88 -25.24
N PHE A 259 -5.15 4.40 -25.47
CA PHE A 259 -4.34 4.04 -26.64
C PHE A 259 -3.42 2.88 -26.31
N GLU A 260 -3.61 1.75 -27.00
CA GLU A 260 -2.79 0.54 -26.83
C GLU A 260 -2.62 -0.21 -28.16
N PRO A 261 -1.53 0.04 -28.90
CA PRO A 261 -1.25 -0.61 -30.18
C PRO A 261 -0.78 -2.07 -30.05
N ASP A 262 -0.28 -2.50 -28.89
CA ASP A 262 0.16 -3.88 -28.67
C ASP A 262 -1.06 -4.82 -28.59
N PRO A 263 -1.15 -5.84 -29.44
CA PRO A 263 -2.26 -6.80 -29.37
C PRO A 263 -2.18 -7.73 -28.14
N SER A 264 -1.03 -7.85 -27.47
CA SER A 264 -0.83 -8.78 -26.36
C SER A 264 -1.69 -8.47 -25.11
N PRO A 265 -1.76 -7.23 -24.58
CA PRO A 265 -2.67 -6.92 -23.46
C PRO A 265 -4.13 -6.71 -23.90
N LEU A 266 -4.41 -6.64 -25.21
CA LEU A 266 -5.66 -6.09 -25.72
C LEU A 266 -6.92 -6.86 -25.28
N VAL A 267 -6.84 -8.19 -25.16
CA VAL A 267 -7.97 -9.00 -24.67
C VAL A 267 -8.31 -8.67 -23.21
N GLY A 268 -7.28 -8.52 -22.37
CA GLY A 268 -7.43 -8.10 -20.98
C GLY A 268 -7.99 -6.68 -20.90
N LEU A 269 -7.46 -5.77 -21.71
CA LEU A 269 -7.92 -4.39 -21.79
C LEU A 269 -9.38 -4.27 -22.26
N GLN A 270 -9.81 -5.08 -23.22
CA GLN A 270 -11.20 -5.15 -23.69
C GLN A 270 -12.13 -5.64 -22.59
N THR A 271 -11.72 -6.68 -21.84
CA THR A 271 -12.47 -7.18 -20.69
C THR A 271 -12.61 -6.11 -19.61
N PHE A 272 -11.51 -5.40 -19.31
CA PHE A 272 -11.49 -4.26 -18.41
C PHE A 272 -12.47 -3.17 -18.87
N ALA A 273 -12.38 -2.72 -20.13
CA ALA A 273 -13.21 -1.65 -20.66
C ALA A 273 -14.70 -2.01 -20.71
N ALA A 274 -15.04 -3.27 -20.99
CA ALA A 274 -16.42 -3.77 -20.97
C ALA A 274 -17.09 -3.61 -19.59
N GLY A 275 -16.32 -3.62 -18.51
CA GLY A 275 -16.80 -3.36 -17.15
C GLY A 275 -17.31 -1.93 -16.92
N TYR A 276 -17.06 -0.99 -17.83
CA TYR A 276 -17.32 0.44 -17.64
C TYR A 276 -18.33 1.04 -18.62
N ALA A 277 -19.39 0.32 -19.00
CA ALA A 277 -20.60 0.85 -19.68
C ALA A 277 -20.35 1.93 -20.77
N GLY A 278 -19.35 1.74 -21.64
CA GLY A 278 -19.02 2.68 -22.73
C GLY A 278 -18.27 3.96 -22.32
N LYS A 279 -17.82 4.05 -21.06
CA LYS A 279 -16.96 5.12 -20.54
C LYS A 279 -15.49 4.93 -20.91
N ALA A 280 -15.03 3.70 -21.09
CA ALA A 280 -13.69 3.37 -21.56
C ALA A 280 -13.72 3.03 -23.06
N ARG A 281 -12.92 3.75 -23.86
CA ARG A 281 -12.76 3.51 -25.30
C ARG A 281 -11.32 3.13 -25.60
N ILE A 282 -11.14 2.04 -26.34
CA ILE A 282 -9.82 1.52 -26.69
C ILE A 282 -9.51 1.91 -28.14
N HIS A 283 -8.31 2.45 -28.34
CA HIS A 283 -7.77 2.84 -29.63
C HIS A 283 -6.49 2.02 -29.89
N PRO A 284 -6.51 1.04 -30.80
CA PRO A 284 -5.35 0.21 -31.10
C PRO A 284 -4.37 0.92 -32.04
N PHE A 285 -4.02 2.16 -31.70
CA PHE A 285 -3.21 3.07 -32.51
C PHE A 285 -1.96 3.48 -31.74
N ALA A 286 -0.83 3.55 -32.45
CA ALA A 286 0.33 4.27 -31.96
C ALA A 286 0.04 5.78 -32.00
N VAL A 287 0.69 6.52 -31.12
CA VAL A 287 0.59 7.98 -31.05
C VAL A 287 1.97 8.57 -31.28
N SER A 288 2.07 9.61 -32.12
CA SER A 288 3.34 10.26 -32.44
C SER A 288 3.10 11.68 -32.98
N ASP A 289 4.18 12.38 -33.34
CA ASP A 289 4.14 13.72 -33.95
C ASP A 289 3.63 13.73 -35.39
N ARG A 290 3.37 12.57 -35.98
CA ARG A 290 2.86 12.35 -37.33
C ARG A 290 1.71 11.34 -37.36
N ALA A 291 0.83 11.48 -38.36
CA ALA A 291 -0.20 10.49 -38.68
C ALA A 291 0.24 9.63 -39.88
N ALA A 292 -0.06 8.34 -39.84
CA ALA A 292 0.19 7.41 -40.94
C ALA A 292 -0.73 6.18 -40.85
N ASP A 293 -1.11 5.63 -41.99
CA ASP A 293 -1.97 4.44 -42.04
C ASP A 293 -1.30 3.20 -41.42
N ALA A 294 0.03 3.10 -41.52
CA ALA A 294 0.80 2.04 -40.92
C ALA A 294 2.26 2.44 -40.65
N VAL A 295 2.70 2.36 -39.40
CA VAL A 295 4.10 2.50 -38.97
C VAL A 295 4.62 1.17 -38.41
N GLU A 296 5.94 1.00 -38.41
CA GLU A 296 6.59 -0.08 -37.66
C GLU A 296 6.47 0.20 -36.16
N PHE A 297 6.19 -0.86 -35.40
CA PHE A 297 6.04 -0.81 -33.95
C PHE A 297 6.69 -2.06 -33.36
N HIS A 298 7.54 -1.86 -32.36
CA HIS A 298 8.32 -2.90 -31.72
C HIS A 298 7.48 -3.52 -30.59
N GLN A 299 7.01 -4.74 -30.82
CA GLN A 299 6.34 -5.50 -29.78
C GLN A 299 7.39 -6.15 -28.89
N SER A 300 7.37 -5.82 -27.60
CA SER A 300 8.29 -6.38 -26.61
C SER A 300 7.79 -7.74 -26.10
N ARG A 301 8.73 -8.61 -25.69
CA ARG A 301 8.40 -9.85 -24.96
C ARG A 301 7.80 -9.59 -23.59
N VAL A 302 8.06 -8.41 -23.03
CA VAL A 302 7.51 -7.97 -21.74
C VAL A 302 6.36 -7.01 -22.03
N THR A 303 5.15 -7.43 -21.70
CA THR A 303 3.95 -6.63 -21.91
C THR A 303 4.06 -5.28 -21.18
N GLY A 304 3.70 -4.21 -21.88
CA GLY A 304 3.81 -2.84 -21.40
C GLY A 304 5.11 -2.13 -21.78
N LEU A 305 6.06 -2.81 -22.43
CA LEU A 305 7.32 -2.22 -22.92
C LEU A 305 7.39 -2.12 -24.45
N SER A 306 6.26 -2.20 -25.13
CA SER A 306 6.16 -2.08 -26.59
C SER A 306 6.09 -0.61 -27.01
N GLY A 307 6.74 -0.24 -28.11
CA GLY A 307 6.87 1.16 -28.51
C GLY A 307 7.20 1.38 -29.99
N LEU A 308 7.30 2.64 -30.41
CA LEU A 308 7.72 3.02 -31.77
C LEU A 308 9.21 2.79 -32.04
N GLY A 309 9.96 2.35 -31.03
CA GLY A 309 11.35 1.92 -31.13
C GLY A 309 11.59 0.71 -30.24
N ALA A 310 12.73 0.04 -30.45
CA ALA A 310 13.11 -1.15 -29.69
C ALA A 310 13.15 -0.86 -28.19
N SER A 311 12.58 -1.77 -27.39
CA SER A 311 12.64 -1.65 -25.94
C SER A 311 14.06 -1.93 -25.45
N PRO A 312 14.67 -1.03 -24.67
CA PRO A 312 15.99 -1.27 -24.10
C PRO A 312 15.97 -2.26 -22.93
N HIS A 313 14.79 -2.68 -22.47
CA HIS A 313 14.60 -3.55 -21.30
C HIS A 313 13.92 -4.87 -21.60
N GLY A 314 12.89 -4.87 -22.46
CA GLY A 314 12.06 -6.05 -22.67
C GLY A 314 12.52 -6.98 -23.79
N GLY A 315 13.48 -6.53 -24.63
CA GLY A 315 13.84 -7.22 -25.86
C GLY A 315 12.67 -7.27 -26.86
N ASP A 316 12.96 -7.12 -28.14
CA ASP A 316 11.93 -7.19 -29.16
C ASP A 316 11.52 -8.66 -29.37
N GLU A 317 10.22 -8.93 -29.32
CA GLU A 317 9.66 -10.21 -29.77
C GLU A 317 9.53 -10.21 -31.29
N ARG A 318 8.93 -9.15 -31.84
CA ARG A 318 8.75 -8.95 -33.29
C ARG A 318 8.38 -7.51 -33.63
N LEU A 319 8.53 -7.17 -34.90
CA LEU A 319 7.98 -5.95 -35.49
C LEU A 319 6.55 -6.19 -35.97
N ILE A 320 5.64 -5.30 -35.59
CA ILE A 320 4.25 -5.27 -36.06
C ILE A 320 3.98 -3.95 -36.80
N ARG A 321 2.88 -3.91 -37.56
CA ARG A 321 2.41 -2.68 -38.21
C ARG A 321 1.11 -2.21 -37.60
N VAL A 322 1.07 -0.96 -37.17
CA VAL A 322 -0.09 -0.35 -36.51
C VAL A 322 -0.36 1.02 -37.10
N ARG A 323 -1.63 1.45 -37.07
CA ARG A 323 -2.00 2.82 -37.44
C ARG A 323 -1.38 3.80 -36.45
N CYS A 324 -0.92 4.94 -36.95
CA CYS A 324 -0.34 6.01 -36.14
C CYS A 324 -1.16 7.30 -36.29
N VAL A 325 -1.38 8.00 -35.18
CA VAL A 325 -2.14 9.27 -35.16
C VAL A 325 -1.37 10.36 -34.42
N ARG A 326 -1.64 11.61 -34.77
CA ARG A 326 -1.34 12.75 -33.90
C ARG A 326 -2.43 12.88 -32.85
N LEU A 327 -2.05 13.01 -31.58
CA LEU A 327 -3.02 12.93 -30.48
C LEU A 327 -4.07 14.04 -30.55
N GLY A 328 -3.64 15.30 -30.71
CA GLY A 328 -4.53 16.44 -30.73
C GLY A 328 -5.55 16.37 -31.86
N ASP A 329 -5.09 16.08 -33.07
CA ASP A 329 -5.95 15.97 -34.26
C ASP A 329 -7.00 14.87 -34.07
N PHE A 330 -6.57 13.68 -33.61
CA PHE A 330 -7.47 12.56 -33.37
C PHE A 330 -8.54 12.89 -32.31
N LEU A 331 -8.14 13.47 -31.17
CA LEU A 331 -9.09 13.81 -30.10
C LEU A 331 -10.13 14.83 -30.59
N VAL A 332 -9.70 15.83 -31.36
CA VAL A 332 -10.61 16.81 -31.98
C VAL A 332 -11.56 16.15 -32.98
N GLU A 333 -11.07 15.26 -33.85
CA GLU A 333 -11.89 14.48 -34.78
C GLU A 333 -12.92 13.60 -34.07
N GLN A 334 -12.56 13.02 -32.91
CA GLN A 334 -13.47 12.25 -32.07
C GLN A 334 -14.48 13.11 -31.28
N GLY A 335 -14.45 14.44 -31.46
CA GLY A 335 -15.33 15.38 -30.78
C GLY A 335 -15.05 15.50 -29.27
N VAL A 336 -13.82 15.22 -28.84
CA VAL A 336 -13.36 15.47 -27.47
C VAL A 336 -13.35 16.98 -27.23
N LYS A 337 -13.98 17.42 -26.14
CA LYS A 337 -14.12 18.86 -25.81
C LYS A 337 -13.18 19.33 -24.71
N HIS A 338 -12.75 18.41 -23.86
CA HIS A 338 -11.90 18.67 -22.71
C HIS A 338 -11.11 17.40 -22.37
N VAL A 339 -9.92 17.60 -21.85
CA VAL A 339 -9.05 16.56 -21.28
C VAL A 339 -8.66 17.10 -19.91
N GLU A 340 -8.97 16.39 -18.84
CA GLU A 340 -8.57 16.81 -17.50
C GLU A 340 -7.19 16.22 -17.15
N PHE A 341 -6.98 14.95 -17.51
CA PHE A 341 -5.74 14.23 -17.25
C PHE A 341 -5.20 13.55 -18.50
N LEU A 342 -3.98 13.89 -18.89
CA LEU A 342 -3.25 13.23 -19.96
C LEU A 342 -2.08 12.45 -19.36
N LYS A 343 -2.12 11.12 -19.43
CA LYS A 343 -0.98 10.25 -19.10
C LYS A 343 -0.33 9.72 -20.37
N ILE A 344 0.99 9.78 -20.42
CA ILE A 344 1.81 9.30 -21.51
C ILE A 344 2.86 8.33 -20.94
N GLY A 345 2.80 7.09 -21.41
CA GLY A 345 3.82 6.06 -21.23
C GLY A 345 4.04 5.35 -22.56
N ALA A 346 4.88 5.91 -23.42
CA ALA A 346 5.09 5.46 -24.80
C ALA A 346 6.51 4.93 -25.04
N GLU A 347 7.13 4.37 -23.99
CA GLU A 347 8.39 3.62 -24.04
C GLU A 347 9.50 4.35 -24.81
N CYS A 348 9.91 5.53 -24.30
CA CYS A 348 10.91 6.46 -24.84
C CYS A 348 10.44 7.42 -25.94
N TRP A 349 9.17 7.38 -26.34
CA TRP A 349 8.59 8.34 -27.29
C TRP A 349 7.68 9.37 -26.63
N ASP A 350 7.75 9.46 -25.30
CA ASP A 350 6.82 10.21 -24.47
C ASP A 350 6.78 11.71 -24.80
N PHE A 351 7.93 12.34 -25.04
CA PHE A 351 7.98 13.76 -25.44
C PHE A 351 7.51 13.98 -26.88
N THR A 352 7.72 13.02 -27.79
CA THR A 352 7.17 13.09 -29.16
C THR A 352 5.64 13.02 -29.12
N VAL A 353 5.09 12.14 -28.29
CA VAL A 353 3.65 12.05 -28.04
C VAL A 353 3.13 13.35 -27.41
N LEU A 354 3.83 13.89 -26.42
CA LEU A 354 3.46 15.15 -25.76
C LEU A 354 3.34 16.30 -26.77
N GLU A 355 4.29 16.43 -27.69
CA GLU A 355 4.27 17.48 -28.74
C GLU A 355 3.20 17.24 -29.83
N SER A 356 2.61 16.05 -29.89
CA SER A 356 1.48 15.76 -30.78
C SER A 356 0.12 16.23 -30.24
N HIS A 357 0.06 16.59 -28.96
CA HIS A 357 -1.16 17.09 -28.32
C HIS A 357 -1.45 18.56 -28.67
N ASP A 358 -2.72 18.91 -28.82
CA ASP A 358 -3.15 20.29 -29.10
C ASP A 358 -3.49 20.99 -27.77
N PHE A 359 -2.48 21.64 -27.18
CA PHE A 359 -2.62 22.36 -25.91
C PHE A 359 -3.48 23.62 -26.00
N ASP A 360 -3.64 24.21 -27.19
CA ASP A 360 -4.45 25.41 -27.36
C ASP A 360 -5.95 25.06 -27.34
N LYS A 361 -6.33 23.91 -27.90
CA LYS A 361 -7.73 23.45 -27.93
C LYS A 361 -8.11 22.58 -26.74
N LEU A 362 -7.21 21.73 -26.26
CA LEU A 362 -7.50 20.71 -25.25
C LEU A 362 -6.50 20.77 -24.08
N PRO A 363 -6.32 21.92 -23.39
CA PRO A 363 -5.31 22.05 -22.33
C PRO A 363 -5.64 21.17 -21.11
N PRO A 364 -4.82 20.14 -20.80
CA PRO A 364 -5.05 19.32 -19.61
C PRO A 364 -4.95 20.12 -18.30
N ARG A 365 -5.53 19.62 -17.21
CA ARG A 365 -5.18 20.16 -15.87
C ARG A 365 -3.87 19.56 -15.39
N ILE A 366 -3.72 18.27 -15.60
CA ILE A 366 -2.51 17.50 -15.28
C ILE A 366 -2.03 16.76 -16.52
N VAL A 367 -0.72 16.77 -16.74
CA VAL A 367 -0.05 15.87 -17.69
C VAL A 367 0.97 15.04 -16.93
N MET A 368 0.94 13.71 -17.06
CA MET A 368 1.95 12.82 -16.50
C MET A 368 2.71 12.12 -17.61
N VAL A 369 4.03 12.18 -17.57
CA VAL A 369 4.93 11.70 -18.62
C VAL A 369 6.00 10.80 -17.98
N LYS A 370 6.22 9.60 -18.53
CA LYS A 370 7.37 8.78 -18.16
C LYS A 370 8.63 9.25 -18.88
N TYR A 371 9.79 9.11 -18.24
CA TYR A 371 11.09 9.29 -18.88
C TYR A 371 12.07 8.22 -18.44
N GLY A 372 12.99 7.84 -19.34
CA GLY A 372 13.98 6.77 -19.14
C GLY A 372 13.40 5.37 -19.37
N ALA A 373 14.18 4.31 -19.57
CA ALA A 373 15.51 4.20 -20.17
C ALA A 373 15.33 3.65 -21.61
N GLY A 374 16.26 3.81 -22.56
CA GLY A 374 17.72 3.84 -22.41
C GLY A 374 18.54 4.36 -23.60
N GLN A 375 19.86 4.30 -23.38
CA GLN A 375 21.01 4.59 -24.27
C GLN A 375 21.10 5.94 -25.00
N ASN A 376 20.14 6.86 -24.89
CA ASN A 376 20.31 8.17 -25.48
C ASN A 376 20.95 9.13 -24.47
N SER A 377 22.20 9.53 -24.72
CA SER A 377 22.84 10.70 -24.09
C SER A 377 22.06 12.03 -24.27
N ARG A 378 20.94 11.97 -25.02
CA ARG A 378 19.97 13.02 -25.28
C ARG A 378 18.80 13.08 -24.29
N LEU A 379 18.55 12.04 -23.48
CA LEU A 379 17.39 11.97 -22.58
C LEU A 379 17.30 13.18 -21.64
N LEU A 380 18.44 13.61 -21.10
CA LEU A 380 18.49 14.77 -20.20
C LEU A 380 18.18 16.08 -20.92
N ALA A 381 18.63 16.22 -22.16
CA ALA A 381 18.31 17.37 -22.99
C ALA A 381 16.82 17.35 -23.35
N GLU A 382 16.25 16.19 -23.66
CA GLU A 382 14.83 16.02 -23.95
C GLU A 382 13.94 16.34 -22.75
N VAL A 383 14.26 15.85 -21.56
CA VAL A 383 13.55 16.18 -20.32
C VAL A 383 13.62 17.69 -20.05
N ARG A 384 14.81 18.29 -20.10
CA ARG A 384 14.99 19.74 -19.89
C ARG A 384 14.21 20.57 -20.91
N GLN A 385 14.28 20.20 -22.19
CA GLN A 385 13.54 20.87 -23.25
C GLN A 385 12.03 20.68 -23.09
N GLY A 386 11.58 19.48 -22.73
CA GLY A 386 10.18 19.18 -22.46
C GLY A 386 9.63 20.03 -21.31
N VAL A 387 10.35 20.10 -20.20
CA VAL A 387 9.99 20.97 -19.06
C VAL A 387 9.96 22.44 -19.47
N ALA A 388 10.98 22.92 -20.19
CA ALA A 388 11.01 24.32 -20.66
C ALA A 388 9.85 24.64 -21.63
N ARG A 389 9.48 23.71 -22.53
CA ARG A 389 8.34 23.88 -23.43
C ARG A 389 7.02 23.92 -22.67
N MET A 390 6.83 23.04 -21.69
CA MET A 390 5.65 23.05 -20.82
C MET A 390 5.56 24.33 -19.98
N ALA A 391 6.70 24.85 -19.50
CA ALA A 391 6.77 26.14 -18.82
C ALA A 391 6.32 27.31 -19.72
N GLY A 392 6.68 27.28 -21.01
CA GLY A 392 6.18 28.23 -22.02
C GLY A 392 4.67 28.12 -22.29
N ARG A 393 4.06 26.97 -21.97
CA ARG A 393 2.61 26.71 -22.06
C ARG A 393 1.87 26.98 -20.75
N GLY A 394 2.53 27.52 -19.74
CA GLY A 394 1.92 27.85 -18.44
C GLY A 394 1.79 26.67 -17.48
N TYR A 395 2.64 25.65 -17.61
CA TYR A 395 2.71 24.53 -16.67
C TYR A 395 4.03 24.57 -15.90
N ASP A 396 3.96 24.24 -14.62
CA ASP A 396 5.14 23.93 -13.82
C ASP A 396 5.24 22.41 -13.65
N ALA A 397 6.36 21.91 -13.10
CA ALA A 397 6.66 20.47 -13.10
C ALA A 397 7.12 19.96 -11.73
N VAL A 398 6.69 18.74 -11.41
CA VAL A 398 7.30 17.89 -10.38
C VAL A 398 7.97 16.71 -11.08
N VAL A 399 9.29 16.59 -10.94
CA VAL A 399 10.06 15.47 -11.48
C VAL A 399 10.36 14.49 -10.35
N PHE A 400 9.83 13.27 -10.46
CA PHE A 400 10.13 12.14 -9.59
C PHE A 400 11.24 11.32 -10.25
N GLU A 401 12.42 11.32 -9.64
CA GLU A 401 13.58 10.59 -10.13
C GLU A 401 13.79 9.30 -9.33
N TYR A 402 13.86 8.18 -10.05
CA TYR A 402 14.13 6.87 -9.46
C TYR A 402 15.50 6.34 -9.90
N ASP A 403 16.01 5.47 -9.04
CA ASP A 403 17.09 4.54 -9.37
C ASP A 403 16.53 3.12 -9.48
N ASP A 404 17.25 2.27 -10.22
CA ASP A 404 17.03 0.83 -10.26
C ASP A 404 18.17 0.08 -9.57
N ASP A 405 17.92 -1.13 -9.12
CA ASP A 405 18.91 -2.02 -8.52
C ASP A 405 19.75 -2.80 -9.55
N GLY A 406 19.60 -2.49 -10.85
CA GLY A 406 20.24 -3.16 -11.97
C GLY A 406 19.52 -4.43 -12.45
N ASP A 407 18.42 -4.84 -11.80
CA ASP A 407 17.75 -6.13 -12.01
C ASP A 407 16.52 -6.05 -12.92
N PHE A 408 16.38 -4.96 -13.70
CA PHE A 408 15.39 -4.84 -14.78
C PHE A 408 15.34 -6.08 -15.70
N LYS A 409 16.48 -6.73 -15.91
CA LYS A 409 16.60 -7.94 -16.75
C LYS A 409 16.04 -9.22 -16.12
N GLN A 410 15.76 -9.22 -14.82
CA GLN A 410 15.20 -10.35 -14.08
C GLN A 410 13.67 -10.24 -13.87
N GLY A 411 13.02 -9.21 -14.41
CA GLY A 411 11.58 -9.00 -14.25
C GLY A 411 11.16 -8.49 -12.87
N ARG A 412 12.10 -7.96 -12.09
CA ARG A 412 11.83 -7.28 -10.81
C ARG A 412 11.94 -5.77 -11.02
N TRP A 413 10.91 -5.06 -10.56
CA TRP A 413 10.74 -3.63 -10.73
C TRP A 413 10.76 -2.99 -9.34
N GLU A 414 11.95 -2.85 -8.76
CA GLU A 414 12.13 -2.13 -7.50
C GLU A 414 12.55 -0.69 -7.80
N TYR A 415 11.63 0.25 -7.57
CA TYR A 415 11.88 1.67 -7.80
C TYR A 415 12.28 2.34 -6.50
N ARG A 416 13.46 2.96 -6.45
CA ARG A 416 13.84 3.77 -5.30
C ARG A 416 13.77 5.24 -5.68
N LEU A 417 12.88 6.01 -5.07
CA LEU A 417 12.87 7.46 -5.21
C LEU A 417 14.17 8.03 -4.66
N ILE A 418 15.02 8.53 -5.55
CA ILE A 418 16.31 9.14 -5.18
C ILE A 418 16.22 10.66 -5.11
N ASN A 419 15.33 11.26 -5.89
CA ASN A 419 15.17 12.70 -5.89
C ASN A 419 13.77 13.13 -6.33
N MET A 420 13.39 14.34 -5.90
CA MET A 420 12.22 15.03 -6.40
C MET A 420 12.53 16.50 -6.63
N TYR A 421 12.19 17.02 -7.81
CA TYR A 421 12.46 18.39 -8.21
C TYR A 421 11.12 19.10 -8.44
N ILE A 422 10.91 20.21 -7.75
CA ILE A 422 9.69 21.01 -7.88
C ILE A 422 10.08 22.35 -8.50
N ASP A 423 9.65 22.58 -9.74
CA ASP A 423 9.85 23.81 -10.52
C ASP A 423 11.27 24.41 -10.44
N ARG A 424 12.27 23.53 -10.40
CA ARG A 424 13.69 23.87 -10.41
C ARG A 424 14.37 23.18 -11.57
N PRO A 425 15.49 23.73 -12.10
CA PRO A 425 16.23 23.09 -13.17
C PRO A 425 16.52 21.63 -12.84
N PHE A 426 16.00 20.72 -13.66
CA PHE A 426 16.25 19.30 -13.49
C PHE A 426 17.73 18.99 -13.75
N ALA A 427 18.39 18.50 -12.71
CA ALA A 427 19.77 18.06 -12.73
C ALA A 427 19.79 16.61 -12.23
N PRO A 428 19.69 15.63 -13.15
CA PRO A 428 19.60 14.22 -12.78
C PRO A 428 20.78 13.79 -11.92
N SER A 429 20.58 12.77 -11.10
CA SER A 429 21.62 12.21 -10.26
C SER A 429 22.65 11.40 -11.08
N HIS A 430 22.22 10.75 -12.17
CA HIS A 430 23.09 10.04 -13.12
C HIS A 430 22.44 9.77 -14.50
N ASP A 431 23.23 9.32 -15.48
CA ASP A 431 22.79 9.08 -16.88
C ASP A 431 21.76 7.94 -17.04
N ARG A 432 21.61 7.09 -16.03
CA ARG A 432 20.61 6.01 -16.00
C ARG A 432 19.29 6.37 -15.33
N SER A 433 19.15 7.62 -14.87
CA SER A 433 17.98 8.03 -14.11
C SER A 433 16.74 7.99 -15.00
N PHE A 434 15.67 7.47 -14.44
CA PHE A 434 14.36 7.39 -15.07
C PHE A 434 13.30 7.85 -14.07
N GLY A 435 12.07 8.05 -14.51
CA GLY A 435 11.12 8.72 -13.66
C GLY A 435 9.78 9.04 -14.26
N ASN A 436 9.03 9.78 -13.46
CA ASN A 436 7.77 10.39 -13.86
C ASN A 436 7.90 11.91 -13.73
N ILE A 437 7.33 12.63 -14.69
CA ILE A 437 7.13 14.08 -14.61
C ILE A 437 5.64 14.33 -14.52
N VAL A 438 5.22 15.05 -13.49
CA VAL A 438 3.86 15.55 -13.36
C VAL A 438 3.88 17.04 -13.66
N PHE A 439 3.35 17.42 -14.82
CA PHE A 439 3.07 18.80 -15.17
C PHE A 439 1.70 19.20 -14.62
N TYR A 440 1.66 20.36 -13.98
CA TYR A 440 0.46 20.97 -13.42
C TYR A 440 0.38 22.43 -13.85
N ARG A 441 -0.82 23.00 -13.90
CA ARG A 441 -0.97 24.41 -14.30
C ARG A 441 -0.24 25.32 -13.31
N ARG A 442 0.44 26.34 -13.83
CA ARG A 442 1.15 27.32 -13.00
C ARG A 442 0.21 27.93 -11.97
N ASP A 443 0.74 28.13 -10.76
CA ASP A 443 0.02 28.69 -9.61
C ASP A 443 -1.16 27.81 -9.10
N ASP A 444 -1.24 26.54 -9.49
CA ASP A 444 -2.29 25.63 -9.00
C ASP A 444 -2.07 25.25 -7.52
N ARG A 445 -2.68 26.07 -6.66
CA ARG A 445 -2.66 25.88 -5.20
C ARG A 445 -3.28 24.55 -4.76
N ALA A 446 -4.29 24.05 -5.47
CA ALA A 446 -4.94 22.80 -5.12
C ALA A 446 -4.02 21.61 -5.39
N PHE A 447 -3.26 21.65 -6.48
CA PHE A 447 -2.24 20.64 -6.76
C PHE A 447 -1.12 20.67 -5.71
N LEU A 448 -0.55 21.85 -5.46
CA LEU A 448 0.54 22.00 -4.49
C LEU A 448 0.14 21.58 -3.07
N ALA A 449 -1.07 21.97 -2.60
CA ALA A 449 -1.59 21.53 -1.31
C ALA A 449 -1.77 20.01 -1.24
N THR A 450 -2.19 19.38 -2.33
CA THR A 450 -2.34 17.92 -2.40
C THR A 450 -0.98 17.22 -2.40
N LEU A 451 0.02 17.77 -3.11
CA LEU A 451 1.39 17.30 -3.09
C LEU A 451 2.00 17.36 -1.69
N ILE A 452 1.86 18.50 -1.00
CA ILE A 452 2.33 18.65 0.38
C ILE A 452 1.64 17.63 1.29
N ALA A 453 0.30 17.53 1.24
CA ALA A 453 -0.44 16.58 2.07
C ALA A 453 0.00 15.11 1.83
N MET A 454 0.27 14.73 0.57
CA MET A 454 0.83 13.41 0.25
C MET A 454 2.19 13.23 0.92
N LEU A 455 3.10 14.19 0.78
CA LEU A 455 4.46 14.08 1.31
C LEU A 455 4.50 14.09 2.85
N GLU A 456 3.63 14.89 3.48
CA GLU A 456 3.51 14.95 4.93
C GLU A 456 2.95 13.66 5.55
N SER A 457 2.07 12.96 4.83
CA SER A 457 1.47 11.69 5.29
C SER A 457 2.49 10.58 5.55
N PHE A 458 3.67 10.68 4.94
CA PHE A 458 4.75 9.71 5.09
C PHE A 458 5.93 10.24 5.87
N ARG A 459 5.86 11.45 6.45
CA ARG A 459 6.94 11.95 7.32
C ARG A 459 7.16 11.00 8.48
N ASP A 460 8.43 10.71 8.76
CA ASP A 460 8.80 9.89 9.91
C ASP A 460 8.51 10.65 11.21
N THR A 461 7.33 10.41 11.78
CA THR A 461 6.88 11.01 13.04
C THR A 461 7.50 10.35 14.27
N ARG A 462 8.48 9.44 14.11
CA ARG A 462 9.22 8.86 15.25
C ARG A 462 9.94 9.89 16.12
N GLN A 463 10.04 11.16 15.68
CA GLN A 463 10.52 12.26 16.53
C GLN A 463 9.49 12.79 17.54
N GLY A 464 8.19 12.48 17.39
CA GLY A 464 7.11 13.01 18.23
C GLY A 464 6.40 12.00 19.14
N LEU A 465 6.66 10.70 18.96
CA LEU A 465 6.11 9.64 19.82
C LEU A 465 7.14 9.25 20.87
N SER A 466 7.41 10.14 21.83
CA SER A 466 7.96 9.71 23.12
C SER A 466 6.89 8.84 23.80
N CYS A 467 7.16 7.54 23.90
CA CYS A 467 6.34 6.61 24.69
C CYS A 467 6.32 6.97 26.17
#